data_AF-A0A084SJ49-F1
#
_entry.id   AF-A0A084SJ49-F1
#
_cell.length_a   1.000
_cell.length_b   1.000
_cell.length_c   1.000
_cell.angle_alpha   90.00
_cell.angle_beta   90.00
_cell.angle_gamma   90.00
#
_symmetry.space_group_name_H-M   'P 1'
#
loop_
_entity.id
_entity.type
_entity.pdbx_description
1 polymer ?
#
loop_
_entity_poly.entity_id
_entity_poly.type
_entity_poly.pdbx_seq_one_letter_code
_entity_poly.pdbx_strand_id
1 'polypeptide(L)'
;MKRILPSLRPSLLGLCAVVATGCTIEAPDFSGKSCESVSDCPRPYTCVAARPGAGRTCEVLNGPGTSDPNTGPVPTWCQDIQPILAANCVSVCHGTTTTGSGRADFRLDVYEADGGIAGAQLMAPRIHARTVVFRTMPPPAASPQPTEEQRDLIDRWASGGAPFCETAGTDGGS
;
A
#
# COMPACT_ATOMS: atom_id res chain seq x y z
N MET A 1 75.37 -50.83 24.22
CA MET A 1 75.14 -50.29 25.58
C MET A 1 74.11 -49.17 25.47
N LYS A 2 73.00 -49.27 26.24
CA LYS A 2 71.90 -48.29 26.34
C LYS A 2 72.40 -46.93 26.81
N ARG A 3 71.87 -45.80 26.27
CA ARG A 3 71.30 -44.62 26.99
C ARG A 3 70.41 -43.82 26.00
N ILE A 4 69.08 -43.93 26.10
CA ILE A 4 68.15 -43.03 26.85
C ILE A 4 67.96 -41.67 26.14
N LEU A 5 66.79 -41.50 25.49
CA LEU A 5 66.23 -40.21 25.08
C LEU A 5 65.56 -39.53 26.29
N PRO A 6 65.57 -38.19 26.35
CA PRO A 6 64.52 -37.43 26.99
C PRO A 6 63.65 -36.64 26.00
N SER A 7 62.34 -36.82 26.22
CA SER A 7 61.17 -36.17 25.67
C SER A 7 61.25 -34.64 25.55
N LEU A 8 61.04 -34.11 24.34
CA LEU A 8 60.71 -32.71 24.10
C LEU A 8 59.18 -32.54 24.15
N ARG A 9 58.69 -31.70 25.05
CA ARG A 9 57.34 -31.11 24.96
C ARG A 9 57.50 -29.61 24.67
N PRO A 10 56.82 -29.07 23.65
CA PRO A 10 56.42 -27.68 23.68
C PRO A 10 54.90 -27.52 23.56
N SER A 11 54.40 -26.61 24.39
CA SER A 11 53.02 -26.17 24.51
C SER A 11 52.42 -25.72 23.17
N LEU A 12 51.25 -26.27 22.82
CA LEU A 12 50.35 -25.62 21.88
C LEU A 12 49.63 -24.47 22.61
N LEU A 13 50.07 -23.24 22.36
CA LEU A 13 49.20 -22.07 22.54
C LEU A 13 48.13 -22.14 21.44
N GLY A 14 46.90 -22.48 21.85
CA GLY A 14 45.74 -22.48 20.97
C GLY A 14 45.35 -21.06 20.60
N LEU A 15 45.56 -20.70 19.34
CA LEU A 15 44.97 -19.53 18.71
C LEU A 15 43.50 -19.88 18.40
N CYS A 16 42.56 -19.49 19.28
CA CYS A 16 41.13 -19.54 18.96
C CYS A 16 40.82 -18.45 17.93
N ALA A 17 40.94 -18.78 16.64
CA ALA A 17 40.30 -18.02 15.59
C ALA A 17 38.79 -18.28 15.66
N VAL A 18 38.04 -17.37 16.28
CA VAL A 18 36.59 -17.37 16.25
C VAL A 18 36.17 -16.92 14.86
N VAL A 19 35.88 -17.88 13.98
CA VAL A 19 35.27 -17.60 12.68
C VAL A 19 33.80 -17.30 12.95
N ALA A 20 33.44 -16.03 12.97
CA ALA A 20 32.04 -15.61 13.00
C ALA A 20 31.41 -15.94 11.64
N THR A 21 30.83 -17.13 11.51
CA THR A 21 29.94 -17.46 10.39
C THR A 21 28.64 -16.70 10.60
N GLY A 22 28.56 -15.47 10.11
CA GLY A 22 27.30 -14.77 9.93
C GLY A 22 26.50 -15.46 8.83
N CYS A 23 25.31 -15.96 9.13
CA CYS A 23 24.37 -16.41 8.12
C CYS A 23 23.84 -15.18 7.37
N THR A 24 24.36 -14.89 6.18
CA THR A 24 23.69 -13.96 5.26
C THR A 24 22.46 -14.67 4.71
N ILE A 25 21.27 -14.22 5.07
CA ILE A 25 20.04 -14.61 4.37
C ILE A 25 20.06 -13.85 3.05
N GLU A 26 20.65 -14.43 2.01
CA GLU A 26 20.42 -13.98 0.64
C GLU A 26 18.96 -14.28 0.32
N ALA A 27 18.13 -13.23 0.26
CA ALA A 27 16.80 -13.36 -0.32
C ALA A 27 17.01 -13.80 -1.78
N PRO A 28 16.40 -14.91 -2.23
CA PRO A 28 16.56 -15.33 -3.61
C PRO A 28 16.01 -14.23 -4.53
N ASP A 29 16.80 -13.79 -5.51
CA ASP A 29 16.30 -12.91 -6.56
C ASP A 29 15.37 -13.70 -7.49
N PHE A 30 14.16 -13.20 -7.70
CA PHE A 30 13.18 -13.80 -8.61
C PHE A 30 13.04 -13.03 -9.91
N SER A 31 13.78 -11.94 -10.14
CA SER A 31 13.69 -11.18 -11.37
C SER A 31 14.04 -12.04 -12.59
N GLY A 32 13.22 -11.98 -13.64
CA GLY A 32 13.44 -12.71 -14.89
C GLY A 32 13.10 -14.20 -14.85
N LYS A 33 12.66 -14.76 -13.72
CA LYS A 33 12.19 -16.16 -13.66
C LYS A 33 10.86 -16.33 -14.39
N SER A 34 10.72 -17.38 -15.19
CA SER A 34 9.47 -17.68 -15.89
C SER A 34 8.33 -17.96 -14.90
N CYS A 35 7.14 -17.49 -15.23
CA CYS A 35 5.93 -17.69 -14.45
C CYS A 35 4.73 -17.89 -15.37
N GLU A 36 3.68 -18.53 -14.87
CA GLU A 36 2.39 -18.66 -15.57
C GLU A 36 1.33 -17.79 -14.91
N SER A 37 1.43 -17.60 -13.59
CA SER A 37 0.47 -16.91 -12.74
C SER A 37 1.15 -15.97 -11.75
N VAL A 38 0.38 -15.04 -11.17
CA VAL A 38 0.90 -14.09 -10.18
C VAL A 38 1.37 -14.75 -8.89
N SER A 39 0.86 -15.94 -8.54
CA SER A 39 1.29 -16.70 -7.35
C SER A 39 2.66 -17.35 -7.49
N ASP A 40 3.18 -17.48 -8.71
CA ASP A 40 4.50 -18.09 -8.95
C ASP A 40 5.65 -17.14 -8.57
N CYS A 41 5.32 -15.85 -8.41
CA CYS A 41 6.26 -14.82 -8.03
C CYS A 41 6.03 -14.45 -6.56
N PRO A 42 6.97 -14.72 -5.66
CA PRO A 42 6.86 -14.23 -4.29
C PRO A 42 6.93 -12.71 -4.30
N ARG A 43 6.26 -12.06 -3.34
CA ARG A 43 6.40 -10.61 -3.15
C ARG A 43 7.89 -10.27 -2.90
N PRO A 44 8.43 -9.19 -3.50
CA PRO A 44 7.74 -8.10 -4.22
C PRO A 44 7.56 -8.29 -5.73
N TYR A 45 7.83 -9.48 -6.28
CA TYR A 45 7.76 -9.74 -7.70
C TYR A 45 6.34 -10.07 -8.16
N THR A 46 6.06 -9.86 -9.44
CA THR A 46 4.78 -10.22 -10.06
C THR A 46 4.97 -10.68 -11.50
N CYS A 47 4.07 -11.54 -11.95
CA CYS A 47 4.21 -12.23 -13.23
C CYS A 47 3.73 -11.36 -14.39
N VAL A 48 4.65 -10.83 -15.21
CA VAL A 48 4.35 -9.90 -16.30
C VAL A 48 4.96 -10.36 -17.62
N ALA A 49 4.33 -10.02 -18.74
CA ALA A 49 4.90 -10.22 -20.07
C ALA A 49 5.81 -9.03 -20.42
N ALA A 50 6.98 -8.95 -19.79
CA ALA A 50 7.88 -7.79 -19.93
C ALA A 50 8.38 -7.57 -21.37
N ARG A 51 8.43 -8.62 -22.20
CA ARG A 51 8.89 -8.56 -23.59
C ARG A 51 7.97 -9.37 -24.53
N PRO A 52 7.60 -8.84 -25.71
CA PRO A 52 6.85 -9.59 -26.70
C PRO A 52 7.57 -10.89 -27.09
N GLY A 53 6.89 -12.03 -26.99
CA GLY A 53 7.41 -13.33 -27.43
C GLY A 53 8.35 -14.06 -26.44
N ALA A 54 8.66 -13.48 -25.28
CA ALA A 54 9.56 -14.10 -24.30
C ALA A 54 8.86 -14.93 -23.20
N GLY A 55 7.53 -15.04 -23.25
CA GLY A 55 6.74 -15.55 -22.13
C GLY A 55 6.58 -14.53 -21.01
N ARG A 56 6.02 -14.95 -19.88
CA ARG A 56 5.88 -14.10 -18.69
C ARG A 56 7.03 -14.36 -17.73
N THR A 57 7.55 -13.31 -17.11
CA THR A 57 8.61 -13.36 -16.11
C THR A 57 8.19 -12.64 -14.84
N CYS A 58 8.73 -13.09 -13.71
CA CYS A 58 8.63 -12.38 -12.45
C CYS A 58 9.46 -11.10 -12.56
N GLU A 59 8.82 -9.94 -12.50
CA GLU A 59 9.48 -8.65 -12.47
C GLU A 59 9.03 -7.88 -11.24
N VAL A 60 9.89 -6.97 -10.77
CA VAL A 60 9.48 -6.01 -9.76
C VAL A 60 8.69 -4.93 -10.49
N LEU A 61 7.37 -4.90 -10.32
CA LEU A 61 6.54 -3.86 -10.95
C LEU A 61 6.80 -2.46 -10.39
N ASN A 62 7.54 -2.36 -9.29
CA ASN A 62 7.96 -1.13 -8.68
C ASN A 62 9.50 -1.11 -8.58
N GLY A 63 10.18 -0.42 -9.48
CA GLY A 63 11.63 -0.22 -9.36
C GLY A 63 11.99 0.43 -8.00
N PRO A 64 13.23 0.28 -7.50
CA PRO A 64 13.65 0.96 -6.28
C PRO A 64 13.36 2.46 -6.38
N GLY A 65 12.49 2.97 -5.51
CA GLY A 65 12.04 4.37 -5.51
C GLY A 65 10.57 4.59 -5.91
N THR A 66 9.86 3.57 -6.40
CA THR A 66 8.40 3.62 -6.56
C THR A 66 7.77 2.89 -5.36
N SER A 67 7.20 3.66 -4.44
CA SER A 67 6.31 3.07 -3.44
C SER A 67 4.98 2.79 -4.13
N ASP A 68 4.41 1.60 -3.91
CA ASP A 68 3.02 1.37 -4.27
C ASP A 68 2.19 2.44 -3.53
N PRO A 69 1.39 3.28 -4.23
CA PRO A 69 0.57 4.31 -3.59
C PRO A 69 -0.36 3.72 -2.52
N ASN A 70 -0.55 2.40 -2.50
CA ASN A 70 -1.33 1.67 -1.51
C ASN A 70 -0.54 1.16 -0.28
N THR A 71 0.73 1.53 -0.08
CA THR A 71 1.56 1.03 1.04
C THR A 71 1.41 1.85 2.35
N GLY A 72 0.56 2.88 2.37
CA GLY A 72 0.35 3.73 3.55
C GLY A 72 -0.67 3.15 4.55
N PRO A 73 -0.74 3.69 5.79
CA PRO A 73 -1.86 3.41 6.68
C PRO A 73 -3.19 3.73 5.99
N VAL A 74 -4.23 2.97 6.36
CA VAL A 74 -5.60 3.25 5.88
C VAL A 74 -6.02 4.61 6.44
N PRO A 75 -6.28 5.61 5.58
CA PRO A 75 -6.70 6.94 6.04
C PRO A 75 -8.06 6.87 6.71
N THR A 76 -8.36 7.85 7.56
CA THR A 76 -9.67 7.96 8.23
C THR A 76 -10.49 9.10 7.64
N TRP A 77 -11.81 8.97 7.70
CA TRP A 77 -12.71 10.04 7.29
C TRP A 77 -12.40 11.37 7.98
N CYS A 78 -12.29 11.35 9.32
CA CYS A 78 -12.25 12.56 10.13
C CYS A 78 -10.98 13.39 9.90
N GLN A 79 -9.84 12.74 9.70
CA GLN A 79 -8.55 13.41 9.62
C GLN A 79 -8.13 13.63 8.16
N ASP A 80 -8.36 12.64 7.30
CA ASP A 80 -7.74 12.62 5.97
C ASP A 80 -8.74 12.93 4.85
N ILE A 81 -9.94 12.32 4.88
CA ILE A 81 -10.83 12.33 3.71
C ILE A 81 -11.85 13.46 3.73
N GLN A 82 -12.40 13.79 4.89
CA GLN A 82 -13.37 14.88 5.02
C GLN A 82 -12.82 16.21 4.48
N PRO A 83 -11.57 16.63 4.79
CA PRO A 83 -11.01 17.84 4.22
C PRO A 83 -10.90 17.81 2.69
N ILE A 84 -10.56 16.65 2.12
CA ILE A 84 -10.44 16.47 0.67
C ILE A 84 -11.81 16.59 0.00
N LEU A 85 -12.84 15.91 0.52
CA LEU A 85 -14.18 15.98 -0.06
C LEU A 85 -14.81 17.37 0.14
N ALA A 86 -14.58 18.00 1.29
CA ALA A 86 -15.04 19.36 1.54
C ALA A 86 -14.46 20.36 0.52
N ALA A 87 -13.16 20.27 0.24
CA ALA A 87 -12.48 21.16 -0.68
C ALA A 87 -12.88 20.94 -2.15
N ASN A 88 -13.06 19.68 -2.57
CA ASN A 88 -13.15 19.34 -4.00
C ASN A 88 -14.57 18.95 -4.46
N CYS A 89 -15.43 18.46 -3.56
CA CYS A 89 -16.65 17.74 -3.95
C CYS A 89 -17.93 18.38 -3.40
N VAL A 90 -17.87 18.96 -2.19
CA VAL A 90 -19.06 19.40 -1.45
C VAL A 90 -19.66 20.65 -2.09
N SER A 91 -19.03 21.82 -1.94
CA SER A 91 -19.46 23.13 -2.48
C SER A 91 -20.95 23.21 -2.88
N VAL A 92 -21.25 23.49 -4.16
CA VAL A 92 -22.60 23.55 -4.72
C VAL A 92 -23.07 22.22 -5.30
N CYS A 93 -22.32 21.12 -5.11
CA CYS A 93 -22.53 19.87 -5.82
C CYS A 93 -23.04 18.76 -4.90
N HIS A 94 -22.27 18.38 -3.88
CA HIS A 94 -22.53 17.19 -3.07
C HIS A 94 -22.56 17.48 -1.57
N GLY A 95 -22.96 18.69 -1.18
CA GLY A 95 -23.25 19.07 0.20
C GLY A 95 -24.74 19.30 0.43
N THR A 96 -25.07 20.12 1.42
CA THR A 96 -26.44 20.64 1.62
C THR A 96 -26.97 21.36 0.37
N THR A 97 -26.09 22.04 -0.38
CA THR A 97 -26.43 22.69 -1.65
C THR A 97 -26.04 21.80 -2.82
N THR A 98 -26.97 21.55 -3.73
CA THR A 98 -26.79 20.58 -4.83
C THR A 98 -27.03 21.18 -6.22
N THR A 99 -27.11 22.50 -6.34
CA THR A 99 -27.45 23.20 -7.60
C THR A 99 -26.50 22.88 -8.76
N GLY A 100 -25.24 22.53 -8.49
CA GLY A 100 -24.25 22.13 -9.47
C GLY A 100 -24.32 20.67 -9.91
N SER A 101 -24.92 19.77 -9.12
CA SER A 101 -25.00 18.33 -9.44
C SER A 101 -26.42 17.84 -9.72
N GLY A 102 -27.43 18.50 -9.15
CA GLY A 102 -28.82 18.03 -9.10
C GLY A 102 -29.02 16.75 -8.27
N ARG A 103 -28.02 16.32 -7.49
CA ARG A 103 -28.04 15.07 -6.69
C ARG A 103 -28.24 15.39 -5.22
N ALA A 104 -29.45 15.13 -4.73
CA ALA A 104 -29.84 15.31 -3.33
C ALA A 104 -30.06 13.98 -2.59
N ASP A 105 -29.83 12.86 -3.25
CA ASP A 105 -29.95 11.50 -2.71
C ASP A 105 -28.76 11.08 -1.82
N PHE A 106 -27.66 11.86 -1.86
CA PHE A 106 -26.52 11.66 -1.00
C PHE A 106 -25.80 12.98 -0.69
N ARG A 107 -25.00 12.96 0.37
CA ARG A 107 -24.19 14.06 0.86
C ARG A 107 -22.80 13.58 1.21
N LEU A 108 -21.79 14.33 0.79
CA LEU A 108 -20.37 14.04 1.02
C LEU A 108 -19.77 14.93 2.13
N ASP A 109 -20.57 15.79 2.75
CA ASP A 109 -20.19 16.57 3.93
C ASP A 109 -20.55 15.87 5.25
N VAL A 110 -21.26 14.74 5.18
CA VAL A 110 -21.61 13.88 6.31
C VAL A 110 -21.06 12.47 6.08
N TYR A 111 -20.68 11.78 7.15
CA TYR A 111 -20.11 10.44 7.03
C TYR A 111 -21.20 9.36 6.92
N GLU A 112 -22.08 9.28 7.92
CA GLU A 112 -23.19 8.32 7.94
C GLU A 112 -24.41 8.85 7.19
N ALA A 113 -25.34 7.94 6.91
CA ALA A 113 -26.63 8.33 6.35
C ALA A 113 -27.46 9.13 7.37
N ASP A 114 -28.19 10.12 6.88
CA ASP A 114 -29.10 10.93 7.70
C ASP A 114 -30.45 11.06 6.98
N GLY A 115 -31.54 10.68 7.66
CA GLY A 115 -32.89 10.83 7.14
C GLY A 115 -33.15 10.16 5.78
N GLY A 116 -32.41 9.10 5.42
CA GLY A 116 -32.50 8.41 4.13
C GLY A 116 -31.61 8.99 3.02
N ILE A 117 -30.83 10.02 3.32
CA ILE A 117 -29.80 10.58 2.43
C ILE A 117 -28.48 9.84 2.72
N ALA A 118 -27.86 9.24 1.71
CA ALA A 118 -26.62 8.48 1.91
C ALA A 118 -25.46 9.42 2.26
N GLY A 119 -24.66 9.05 3.27
CA GLY A 119 -23.42 9.74 3.63
C GLY A 119 -22.21 9.23 2.84
N ALA A 120 -21.05 9.83 3.07
CA ALA A 120 -19.80 9.49 2.41
C ALA A 120 -19.39 8.01 2.58
N GLN A 121 -19.68 7.39 3.73
CA GLN A 121 -19.38 5.98 3.98
C GLN A 121 -20.06 5.07 2.96
N LEU A 122 -21.37 5.22 2.78
CA LEU A 122 -22.15 4.43 1.80
C LEU A 122 -21.75 4.77 0.36
N MET A 123 -21.28 5.99 0.13
CA MET A 123 -20.84 6.45 -1.18
C MET A 123 -19.38 6.10 -1.50
N ALA A 124 -18.61 5.53 -0.56
CA ALA A 124 -17.18 5.26 -0.73
C ALA A 124 -16.83 4.48 -2.02
N PRO A 125 -17.53 3.39 -2.40
CA PRO A 125 -17.25 2.70 -3.66
C PRO A 125 -17.47 3.58 -4.90
N ARG A 126 -18.44 4.48 -4.85
CA ARG A 126 -18.73 5.41 -5.96
C ARG A 126 -17.72 6.55 -6.00
N ILE A 127 -17.31 7.07 -4.84
CA ILE A 127 -16.24 8.08 -4.72
C ILE A 127 -14.96 7.51 -5.32
N HIS A 128 -14.58 6.29 -4.92
CA HIS A 128 -13.44 5.57 -5.49
C HIS A 128 -13.52 5.47 -7.02
N ALA A 129 -14.61 4.91 -7.54
CA ALA A 129 -14.77 4.72 -8.97
C ALA A 129 -14.70 6.05 -9.74
N ARG A 130 -15.35 7.10 -9.26
CA ARG A 130 -15.49 8.36 -10.00
C ARG A 130 -14.30 9.30 -9.83
N THR A 131 -13.63 9.26 -8.68
CA THR A 131 -12.51 10.15 -8.36
C THR A 131 -11.16 9.48 -8.64
N VAL A 132 -10.98 8.20 -8.34
CA VAL A 132 -9.70 7.51 -8.53
C VAL A 132 -9.65 6.85 -9.91
N VAL A 133 -10.60 5.97 -10.21
CA VAL A 133 -10.55 5.10 -11.40
C VAL A 133 -10.88 5.87 -12.68
N PHE A 134 -12.08 6.46 -12.74
CA PHE A 134 -12.58 7.10 -13.95
C PHE A 134 -12.24 8.58 -14.04
N ARG A 135 -11.85 9.21 -12.93
CA ARG A 135 -11.51 10.65 -12.85
C ARG A 135 -12.56 11.56 -13.51
N THR A 136 -13.83 11.21 -13.29
CA THR A 136 -15.00 11.94 -13.78
C THR A 136 -15.67 12.78 -12.70
N MET A 137 -15.21 12.69 -11.45
CA MET A 137 -15.60 13.56 -10.35
C MET A 137 -14.36 14.07 -9.56
N PRO A 138 -14.27 15.38 -9.29
CA PRO A 138 -15.15 16.44 -9.81
C PRO A 138 -15.13 16.52 -11.35
N PRO A 139 -16.16 17.07 -12.02
CA PRO A 139 -16.16 17.22 -13.47
C PRO A 139 -14.89 17.98 -13.92
N PRO A 140 -14.28 17.69 -15.08
CA PRO A 140 -13.02 18.31 -15.49
C PRO A 140 -13.03 19.85 -15.52
N ALA A 141 -14.20 20.46 -15.74
CA ALA A 141 -14.37 21.91 -15.72
C ALA A 141 -14.54 22.51 -14.32
N ALA A 142 -14.72 21.68 -13.28
CA ALA A 142 -14.82 22.11 -11.90
C ALA A 142 -13.42 22.36 -11.30
N SER A 143 -13.34 23.35 -10.42
CA SER A 143 -12.15 23.68 -9.64
C SER A 143 -12.55 23.93 -8.18
N PRO A 144 -11.81 23.40 -7.20
CA PRO A 144 -10.54 22.65 -7.35
C PRO A 144 -10.72 21.18 -7.77
N GLN A 145 -9.60 20.56 -8.16
CA GLN A 145 -9.48 19.13 -8.43
C GLN A 145 -8.60 18.48 -7.36
N PRO A 146 -8.91 17.24 -6.91
CA PRO A 146 -8.00 16.52 -6.04
C PRO A 146 -6.64 16.28 -6.70
N THR A 147 -5.56 16.47 -5.94
CA THR A 147 -4.19 16.09 -6.35
C THR A 147 -4.05 14.57 -6.43
N GLU A 148 -2.95 14.07 -6.99
CA GLU A 148 -2.68 12.63 -7.02
C GLU A 148 -2.58 12.05 -5.61
N GLU A 149 -1.87 12.73 -4.69
CA GLU A 149 -1.73 12.30 -3.30
C GLU A 149 -3.08 12.24 -2.58
N GLN A 150 -3.98 13.18 -2.90
CA GLN A 150 -5.36 13.16 -2.37
C GLN A 150 -6.18 12.00 -2.96
N ARG A 151 -5.97 11.64 -4.23
CA ARG A 151 -6.61 10.47 -4.83
C ARG A 151 -6.09 9.18 -4.22
N ASP A 152 -4.81 9.10 -3.88
CA ASP A 152 -4.23 7.94 -3.19
C ASP A 152 -4.81 7.77 -1.78
N LEU A 153 -5.05 8.87 -1.05
CA LEU A 153 -5.76 8.81 0.23
C LEU A 153 -7.18 8.27 0.06
N ILE A 154 -7.91 8.75 -0.95
CA ILE A 154 -9.26 8.27 -1.27
C ILE A 154 -9.23 6.78 -1.68
N ASP A 155 -8.24 6.35 -2.46
CA ASP A 155 -8.05 4.97 -2.89
C ASP A 155 -7.95 4.02 -1.71
N ARG A 156 -7.01 4.32 -0.79
CA ARG A 156 -6.77 3.51 0.41
C ARG A 156 -7.96 3.55 1.37
N TRP A 157 -8.59 4.71 1.58
CA TRP A 157 -9.73 4.81 2.47
C TRP A 157 -10.92 3.99 1.97
N ALA A 158 -11.29 4.15 0.70
CA ALA A 158 -12.44 3.42 0.15
C ALA A 158 -12.17 1.91 0.08
N SER A 159 -10.97 1.51 -0.34
CA SER A 159 -10.55 0.10 -0.39
C SER A 159 -10.40 -0.52 1.00
N GLY A 160 -10.04 0.30 2.00
CA GLY A 160 -9.89 -0.08 3.41
C GLY A 160 -11.20 -0.13 4.21
N GLY A 161 -12.36 -0.08 3.56
CA GLY A 161 -13.66 -0.16 4.24
C GLY A 161 -14.17 1.18 4.78
N ALA A 162 -13.58 2.29 4.35
CA ALA A 162 -14.00 3.65 4.64
C ALA A 162 -14.13 3.97 6.14
N PRO A 163 -13.09 3.75 6.98
CA PRO A 163 -13.19 3.98 8.42
C PRO A 163 -13.54 5.45 8.76
N PHE A 164 -14.28 5.64 9.85
CA PHE A 164 -14.76 6.95 10.29
C PHE A 164 -13.63 7.82 10.88
N CYS A 165 -13.39 7.74 12.18
CA CYS A 165 -12.17 8.27 12.79
C CYS A 165 -11.29 7.09 13.19
N GLU A 166 -10.09 7.35 13.73
CA GLU A 166 -9.37 6.31 14.46
C GLU A 166 -10.34 5.64 15.45
N THR A 167 -10.63 4.37 15.24
CA THR A 167 -11.11 3.53 16.34
C THR A 167 -9.92 3.43 17.27
N ALA A 168 -9.95 4.19 18.37
CA ALA A 168 -8.94 4.07 19.41
C ALA A 168 -8.76 2.58 19.76
N GLY A 169 -7.64 2.00 19.31
CA GLY A 169 -7.19 0.65 19.65
C GLY A 169 -8.12 -0.50 19.25
N THR A 170 -7.77 -1.23 18.19
CA THR A 170 -7.86 -2.70 18.26
C THR A 170 -6.66 -3.30 17.55
N ASP A 171 -5.50 -3.18 18.19
CA ASP A 171 -4.49 -4.24 18.13
C ASP A 171 -5.13 -5.48 18.74
N GLY A 172 -5.76 -6.31 17.91
CA GLY A 172 -6.41 -7.55 18.32
C GLY A 172 -5.85 -8.71 17.53
N GLY A 173 -4.60 -9.07 17.81
CA GLY A 173 -4.03 -10.34 17.37
C GLY A 173 -4.84 -11.51 17.91
N SER A 174 -5.06 -12.51 17.04
CA SER A 174 -5.05 -13.95 17.34
C SER A 174 -4.92 -14.71 16.03
#